data_AF-A0A7J4SCP9-F1
#
_entry.id   AF-A0A7J4SCP9-F1
#
_cell.length_a   1.000
_cell.length_b   1.000
_cell.length_c   1.000
_cell.angle_alpha   90.00
_cell.angle_beta   90.00
_cell.angle_gamma   90.00
#
_symmetry.space_group_name_H-M   'P 1'
#
loop_
_entity.id
_entity.type
_entity.pdbx_description
1 polymer ?
#
loop_
_entity_poly.entity_id
_entity_poly.type
_entity_poly.pdbx_seq_one_letter_code
_entity_poly.pdbx_strand_id
1 'polypeptide(L)'
;MGDRPEWDWEDLKEFAEQTAPDFEWLEKPGRHQYRWRTITGRWMTAKRRVKDHRTYLKACGKRFPMDMYVSTAAWLDPTKLPRIRDKSRPHPILLNHWIVFDIDMRPFSQRRLEAARKAACELMDWMTENEPERIFSHVSFSGGKGFHIFYRDEDRSLFSIPEPKLREESVRADRKELLNRVIEAGHPVDPLVTADTRRIIRLPKTLHGSTGWVCTRIDGTQLRQPLRDWANTIPRHKKSARLPRWGFTMPRFPKMKSSRNHREKRNDNDGPTSIHLEVSSQVPGTRDRNVFLFWITAKPDKLVERIGHIIDAMDQADIGPCAIWSDDTGALLMVPRAIPAAAFPKLSRRIGAVRLGQNVTSKGHAWVRFSPQFDDTEGWGDPLEARGIHAKEAGGRCKHPWSHGHLLLAERLGFKIEADGDISGTPDLPIRAVKIR
;
A
#
# COMPACT_ATOMS: atom_id res chain seq x y z
N MET A 1 7.97 -12.93 8.40
CA MET A 1 7.43 -11.58 8.75
C MET A 1 8.26 -10.97 9.86
N GLY A 2 8.81 -9.76 9.73
CA GLY A 2 9.46 -9.10 10.88
C GLY A 2 8.45 -8.84 11.98
N ASP A 3 8.75 -9.25 13.22
CA ASP A 3 7.87 -9.14 14.39
C ASP A 3 7.25 -7.75 14.48
N ARG A 4 5.96 -7.64 14.15
CA ARG A 4 5.21 -6.42 14.45
C ARG A 4 5.09 -6.35 15.97
N PRO A 5 5.34 -5.19 16.58
CA PRO A 5 5.16 -5.06 18.01
C PRO A 5 3.72 -5.39 18.40
N GLU A 6 3.55 -6.34 19.30
CA GLU A 6 2.27 -6.58 19.97
C GLU A 6 2.16 -5.60 21.13
N TRP A 7 1.25 -4.65 20.97
CA TRP A 7 0.94 -3.64 21.99
C TRP A 7 -0.15 -4.17 22.90
N ASP A 8 -0.05 -3.85 24.18
CA ASP A 8 -1.16 -3.86 25.12
C ASP A 8 -1.52 -2.43 25.54
N TRP A 9 -2.54 -2.27 26.39
CA TRP A 9 -2.97 -0.95 26.83
C TRP A 9 -1.94 -0.30 27.76
N GLU A 10 -1.32 -1.09 28.64
CA GLU A 10 -0.30 -0.67 29.58
C GLU A 10 0.94 -0.11 28.87
N ASP A 11 1.43 -0.75 27.80
CA ASP A 11 2.56 -0.24 27.00
C ASP A 11 2.29 1.17 26.48
N LEU A 12 1.12 1.36 25.85
CA LEU A 12 0.76 2.62 25.21
C LEU A 12 0.51 3.72 26.25
N LYS A 13 -0.05 3.35 27.41
CA LYS A 13 -0.20 4.25 28.55
C LYS A 13 1.16 4.68 29.09
N GLU A 14 2.01 3.71 29.43
CA GLU A 14 3.35 3.95 29.99
C GLU A 14 4.16 4.86 29.07
N PHE A 15 4.22 4.53 27.77
CA PHE A 15 4.93 5.34 26.78
C PHE A 15 4.39 6.76 26.71
N ALA A 16 3.07 6.94 26.65
CA ALA A 16 2.44 8.25 26.55
C ALA A 16 2.65 9.10 27.82
N GLU A 17 2.67 8.48 29.01
CA GLU A 17 2.89 9.17 30.28
C GLU A 17 4.35 9.56 30.50
N GLN A 18 5.30 8.75 30.03
CA GLN A 18 6.74 9.00 30.19
C GLN A 18 7.33 9.87 29.07
N THR A 19 6.74 9.84 27.87
CA THR A 19 7.28 10.54 26.69
C THR A 19 6.38 11.69 26.28
N ALA A 20 6.84 12.91 26.51
CA ALA A 20 6.18 14.11 26.01
C ALA A 20 6.33 14.19 24.47
N PRO A 21 5.24 14.35 23.71
CA PRO A 21 5.33 14.66 22.30
C PRO A 21 6.09 15.97 22.06
N ASP A 22 6.69 16.09 20.89
CA ASP A 22 7.45 17.27 20.51
C ASP A 22 6.51 18.32 19.94
N PHE A 23 6.30 19.36 20.74
CA PHE A 23 5.46 20.50 20.39
C PHE A 23 6.26 21.72 19.95
N GLU A 24 7.60 21.72 20.05
CA GLU A 24 8.42 22.92 19.88
C GLU A 24 8.41 23.46 18.46
N TRP A 25 8.25 22.59 17.47
CA TRP A 25 8.14 23.00 16.07
C TRP A 25 6.80 23.66 15.74
N LEU A 26 5.79 23.51 16.60
CA LEU A 26 4.49 24.16 16.47
C LEU A 26 4.51 25.49 17.24
N GLU A 27 4.34 26.61 16.55
CA GLU A 27 4.27 27.92 17.21
C GLU A 27 3.19 27.97 18.31
N LYS A 28 2.00 27.43 18.01
CA LYS A 28 0.88 27.35 18.96
C LYS A 28 0.20 25.98 18.86
N PRO A 29 0.64 24.97 19.62
CA PRO A 29 0.15 23.60 19.52
C PRO A 29 -1.38 23.50 19.66
N GLY A 30 -1.99 24.35 20.50
CA GLY A 30 -3.44 24.41 20.73
C GLY A 30 -4.28 24.94 19.56
N ARG A 31 -3.66 25.29 18.43
CA ARG A 31 -4.33 25.65 17.16
C ARG A 31 -4.39 24.48 16.18
N HIS A 32 -3.80 23.34 16.49
CA HIS A 32 -3.81 22.16 15.61
C HIS A 32 -4.85 21.13 16.06
N GLN A 33 -5.37 20.37 15.09
CA GLN A 33 -6.21 19.21 15.36
C GLN A 33 -5.32 18.00 15.62
N TYR A 34 -5.64 17.24 16.67
CA TYR A 34 -4.93 16.01 17.01
C TYR A 34 -5.85 14.81 16.80
N ARG A 35 -5.33 13.78 16.15
CA ARG A 35 -6.04 12.54 15.85
C ARG A 35 -5.13 11.36 16.10
N TRP A 36 -5.69 10.24 16.53
CA TRP A 36 -4.88 9.05 16.76
C TRP A 36 -5.65 7.78 16.50
N ARG A 37 -4.89 6.70 16.28
CA ARG A 37 -5.42 5.33 16.27
C ARG A 37 -5.20 4.69 17.62
N THR A 38 -6.21 4.00 18.12
CA THR A 38 -6.10 3.17 19.33
C THR A 38 -5.56 1.79 18.98
N ILE A 39 -5.27 0.98 20.00
CA ILE A 39 -4.86 -0.42 19.86
C ILE A 39 -5.83 -1.26 19.00
N THR A 40 -7.13 -0.98 19.11
CA THR A 40 -8.18 -1.63 18.31
C THR A 40 -8.28 -1.10 16.87
N GLY A 41 -7.41 -0.18 16.47
CA GLY A 41 -7.40 0.45 15.15
C GLY A 41 -8.40 1.59 14.96
N ARG A 42 -9.24 1.90 15.97
CA ARG A 42 -10.25 2.97 15.90
C ARG A 42 -9.61 4.36 15.88
N TRP A 43 -10.13 5.21 15.01
CA TRP A 43 -9.75 6.62 14.97
C TRP A 43 -10.42 7.45 16.06
N MET A 44 -9.61 8.26 16.72
CA MET A 44 -10.01 9.22 17.73
C MET A 44 -9.60 10.63 17.28
N THR A 45 -10.37 11.63 17.71
CA THR A 45 -10.07 13.06 17.50
C THR A 45 -10.14 13.77 18.84
N ALA A 46 -9.18 14.64 19.10
CA ALA A 46 -9.12 15.39 20.34
C ALA A 46 -10.33 16.31 20.46
N LYS A 47 -11.10 16.16 21.55
CA LYS A 47 -12.26 17.00 21.86
C LYS A 47 -11.89 18.30 22.60
N ARG A 48 -10.60 18.57 22.72
CA ARG A 48 -10.03 19.73 23.42
C ARG A 48 -8.74 20.16 22.74
N ARG A 49 -8.35 21.41 22.95
CA ARG A 49 -7.05 21.91 22.50
C ARG A 49 -5.93 21.22 23.28
N VAL A 50 -4.93 20.73 22.56
CA VAL A 50 -3.72 20.16 23.13
C VAL A 50 -2.62 21.21 22.98
N LYS A 51 -2.12 21.71 24.10
CA LYS A 51 -1.10 22.77 24.16
C LYS A 51 0.26 22.25 24.63
N ASP A 52 0.24 21.16 25.39
CA ASP A 52 1.36 20.62 26.13
C ASP A 52 1.09 19.13 26.43
N HIS A 53 2.05 18.47 27.07
CA HIS A 53 1.95 17.05 27.43
C HIS A 53 0.79 16.75 28.39
N ARG A 54 0.52 17.64 29.35
CA ARG A 54 -0.59 17.48 30.31
C ARG A 54 -1.95 17.47 29.62
N THR A 55 -2.18 18.40 28.69
CA THR A 55 -3.42 18.50 27.91
C THR A 55 -3.53 17.40 26.85
N TYR A 56 -2.40 16.91 26.33
CA TYR A 56 -2.33 15.71 25.49
C TYR A 56 -2.81 14.47 26.24
N LEU A 57 -2.32 14.20 27.45
CA LEU A 57 -2.76 13.07 28.27
C LEU A 57 -4.25 13.16 28.59
N LYS A 58 -4.73 14.36 28.95
CA LYS A 58 -6.17 14.62 29.17
C LYS A 58 -7.00 14.40 27.90
N ALA A 59 -6.46 14.68 26.71
CA ALA A 59 -7.16 14.45 25.45
C ALA A 59 -7.27 12.95 25.13
N CYS A 60 -6.21 12.18 25.40
CA CYS A 60 -6.19 10.72 25.23
C CYS A 60 -7.14 10.03 26.20
N GLY A 61 -7.20 10.48 27.46
CA GLY A 61 -7.99 9.84 28.51
C GLY A 61 -7.56 8.38 28.70
N LYS A 62 -8.51 7.43 28.66
CA LYS A 62 -8.21 5.98 28.72
C LYS A 62 -7.89 5.34 27.36
N ARG A 63 -7.80 6.14 26.28
CA ARG A 63 -7.62 5.67 24.90
C ARG A 63 -6.27 6.15 24.38
N PHE A 64 -5.20 5.55 24.87
CA PHE A 64 -3.85 5.93 24.50
C PHE A 64 -3.55 5.64 23.02
N PRO A 65 -2.69 6.46 22.39
CA PRO A 65 -2.42 6.38 20.96
C PRO A 65 -1.40 5.29 20.64
N MET A 66 -1.73 4.43 19.68
CA MET A 66 -0.77 3.59 18.97
C MET A 66 -0.07 4.38 17.86
N ASP A 67 -0.82 5.26 17.19
CA ASP A 67 -0.32 6.20 16.19
C ASP A 67 -0.92 7.59 16.46
N MET A 68 -0.11 8.59 16.79
CA MET A 68 -0.57 9.97 17.05
C MET A 68 -0.22 10.91 15.89
N TYR A 69 -1.18 11.74 15.51
CA TYR A 69 -1.08 12.67 14.40
C TYR A 69 -1.57 14.07 14.79
N VAL A 70 -1.02 15.07 14.10
CA VAL A 70 -1.37 16.48 14.22
C VAL A 70 -1.65 17.06 12.83
N SER A 71 -2.57 18.01 12.71
CA SER A 71 -2.86 18.65 11.42
C SER A 71 -1.70 19.53 10.94
N THR A 72 -1.44 19.53 9.63
CA THR A 72 -0.49 20.44 8.98
C THR A 72 -1.00 21.89 8.96
N ALA A 73 -2.31 22.09 9.06
CA ALA A 73 -2.92 23.39 9.27
C ALA A 73 -3.13 23.76 10.75
N ALA A 74 -2.97 25.04 11.04
CA ALA A 74 -3.41 25.69 12.27
C ALA A 74 -4.75 26.40 12.04
N TRP A 75 -5.68 26.22 12.97
CA TRP A 75 -7.05 26.69 12.88
C TRP A 75 -7.41 27.57 14.08
N LEU A 76 -8.35 28.49 13.88
CA LEU A 76 -8.90 29.25 14.99
C LEU A 76 -9.58 28.33 16.02
N ASP A 77 -10.43 27.39 15.59
CA ASP A 77 -10.98 26.31 16.40
C ASP A 77 -10.67 24.93 15.78
N PRO A 78 -9.62 24.24 16.25
CA PRO A 78 -9.24 22.95 15.71
C PRO A 78 -10.11 21.77 16.18
N THR A 79 -10.92 21.95 17.22
CA THR A 79 -11.65 20.84 17.87
C THR A 79 -12.97 20.51 17.19
N LYS A 80 -13.55 21.47 16.48
CA LYS A 80 -14.85 21.34 15.82
C LYS A 80 -14.79 21.60 14.32
N LEU A 81 -13.69 21.23 13.65
CA LEU A 81 -13.56 21.40 12.21
C LEU A 81 -14.71 20.70 11.46
N PRO A 82 -15.47 21.42 10.62
CA PRO A 82 -16.50 20.81 9.79
C PRO A 82 -15.87 19.92 8.71
N ARG A 83 -16.65 18.98 8.16
CA ARG A 83 -16.20 18.21 6.99
C ARG A 83 -16.12 19.14 5.78
N ILE A 84 -15.30 18.82 4.77
CA ILE A 84 -15.16 19.67 3.56
C ILE A 84 -16.51 19.89 2.87
N ARG A 85 -17.38 18.87 2.87
CA ARG A 85 -18.71 18.93 2.26
C ARG A 85 -19.81 19.49 3.16
N ASP A 86 -19.49 19.83 4.42
CA ASP A 86 -20.47 20.35 5.37
C ASP A 86 -20.72 21.84 5.08
N LYS A 87 -21.87 22.12 4.45
CA LYS A 87 -22.32 23.48 4.15
C LYS A 87 -23.16 24.11 5.27
N SER A 88 -23.49 23.33 6.30
CA SER A 88 -24.39 23.78 7.37
C SER A 88 -23.69 24.60 8.46
N ARG A 89 -22.36 24.52 8.51
CA ARG A 89 -21.52 25.18 9.51
C ARG A 89 -20.63 26.23 8.85
N PRO A 90 -20.28 27.32 9.55
CA PRO A 90 -19.33 28.31 9.03
C PRO A 90 -18.00 27.67 8.63
N HIS A 91 -17.39 28.18 7.57
CA HIS A 91 -16.06 27.74 7.13
C HIS A 91 -15.03 27.98 8.25
N PRO A 92 -14.15 27.00 8.51
CA PRO A 92 -13.14 27.15 9.56
C PRO A 92 -12.11 28.20 9.15
N ILE A 93 -11.67 29.00 10.12
CA ILE A 93 -10.67 30.03 9.88
C ILE A 93 -9.27 29.41 9.92
N LEU A 94 -8.67 29.26 8.74
CA LEU A 94 -7.28 28.84 8.56
C LEU A 94 -6.34 29.96 8.99
N LEU A 95 -5.45 29.68 9.94
CA LEU A 95 -4.49 30.64 10.49
C LEU A 95 -3.07 30.41 9.94
N ASN A 96 -2.72 29.17 9.64
CA ASN A 96 -1.43 28.79 9.09
C ASN A 96 -1.54 27.42 8.41
N HIS A 97 -0.66 27.11 7.46
CA HIS A 97 -0.52 25.80 6.85
C HIS A 97 0.94 25.50 6.55
N TRP A 98 1.48 24.48 7.21
CA TRP A 98 2.80 23.95 6.90
C TRP A 98 2.84 23.39 5.48
N ILE A 99 3.88 23.72 4.72
CA ILE A 99 4.19 22.97 3.49
C ILE A 99 4.89 21.71 3.94
N VAL A 100 4.32 20.56 3.59
CA VAL A 100 4.89 19.28 3.98
C VAL A 100 5.02 18.36 2.78
N PHE A 101 6.21 17.81 2.62
CA PHE A 101 6.48 16.73 1.67
C PHE A 101 6.68 15.44 2.45
N ASP A 102 6.00 14.39 2.02
CA ASP A 102 6.12 13.04 2.59
C ASP A 102 6.84 12.16 1.57
N ILE A 103 8.04 11.72 1.91
CA ILE A 103 8.87 10.84 1.08
C ILE A 103 8.95 9.49 1.78
N ASP A 104 8.30 8.50 1.19
CA ASP A 104 8.06 7.22 1.85
C ASP A 104 8.50 6.08 0.93
N MET A 105 9.59 5.39 1.28
CA MET A 105 10.17 4.31 0.48
C MET A 105 9.87 2.97 1.15
N ARG A 106 9.10 2.12 0.48
CA ARG A 106 8.70 0.81 1.01
C ARG A 106 9.62 -0.30 0.51
N PRO A 107 9.80 -1.39 1.28
CA PRO A 107 9.35 -1.61 2.68
C PRO A 107 10.27 -0.97 3.73
N PHE A 108 9.87 -1.00 5.02
CA PHE A 108 10.69 -0.53 6.14
C PHE A 108 12.03 -1.28 6.21
N SER A 109 13.12 -0.62 5.83
CA SER A 109 14.47 -1.18 5.84
C SER A 109 15.53 -0.11 5.72
N GLN A 110 16.76 -0.46 6.10
CA GLN A 110 17.90 0.45 6.02
C GLN A 110 18.16 0.91 4.58
N ARG A 111 18.12 0.00 3.59
CA ARG A 111 18.30 0.36 2.17
C ARG A 111 17.23 1.33 1.67
N ARG A 112 15.95 1.08 1.97
CA ARG A 112 14.84 1.93 1.51
C ARG A 112 14.82 3.27 2.24
N LEU A 113 15.10 3.27 3.54
CA LEU A 113 15.26 4.50 4.29
C LEU A 113 16.47 5.31 3.84
N GLU A 114 17.58 4.68 3.46
CA GLU A 114 18.71 5.38 2.85
C GLU A 114 18.32 6.02 1.51
N ALA A 115 17.53 5.33 0.68
CA ALA A 115 16.99 5.90 -0.54
C ALA A 115 16.03 7.08 -0.27
N ALA A 116 15.15 6.95 0.73
CA ALA A 116 14.26 8.03 1.16
C ALA A 116 15.06 9.23 1.69
N ARG A 117 16.15 8.97 2.42
CA ARG A 117 17.05 10.00 2.96
C ARG A 117 17.72 10.78 1.83
N LYS A 118 18.24 10.09 0.81
CA LYS A 118 18.84 10.73 -0.37
C LYS A 118 17.82 11.59 -1.12
N ALA A 119 16.65 11.03 -1.42
CA ALA A 119 15.56 11.78 -2.05
C ALA A 119 15.12 12.99 -1.21
N ALA A 120 15.14 12.88 0.12
CA ALA A 120 14.87 14.00 1.01
C ALA A 120 15.94 15.09 0.95
N CYS A 121 17.23 14.71 0.87
CA CYS A 121 18.32 15.68 0.69
C CYS A 121 18.21 16.38 -0.67
N GLU A 122 17.97 15.62 -1.74
CA GLU A 122 17.82 16.15 -3.10
C GLU A 122 16.64 17.12 -3.19
N LEU A 123 15.50 16.79 -2.57
CA LEU A 123 14.36 17.72 -2.50
C LEU A 123 14.69 18.96 -1.67
N MET A 124 15.45 18.82 -0.58
CA MET A 124 15.86 19.97 0.21
C MET A 124 16.75 20.93 -0.57
N ASP A 125 17.71 20.39 -1.32
CA ASP A 125 18.61 21.18 -2.18
C ASP A 125 17.81 21.87 -3.29
N TRP A 126 16.93 21.13 -3.97
CA TRP A 126 16.06 21.69 -5.00
C TRP A 126 15.16 22.81 -4.47
N MET A 127 14.54 22.64 -3.29
CA MET A 127 13.70 23.67 -2.66
C MET A 127 14.51 24.92 -2.30
N THR A 128 15.75 24.76 -1.82
CA THR A 128 16.62 25.90 -1.51
C THR A 128 16.99 26.69 -2.77
N GLU A 129 17.20 26.01 -3.90
CA GLU A 129 17.59 26.65 -5.16
C GLU A 129 16.40 27.26 -5.92
N ASN A 130 15.24 26.60 -5.92
CA ASN A 130 14.12 26.94 -6.79
C ASN A 130 12.96 27.64 -6.07
N GLU A 131 12.87 27.52 -4.75
CA GLU A 131 11.78 28.05 -3.93
C GLU A 131 12.32 28.78 -2.67
N PRO A 132 13.22 29.77 -2.82
CA PRO A 132 13.96 30.38 -1.69
C PRO A 132 13.05 31.08 -0.67
N GLU A 133 11.86 31.55 -1.08
CA GLU A 133 10.85 32.16 -0.21
C GLU A 133 10.13 31.13 0.70
N ARG A 134 10.35 29.83 0.46
CA ARG A 134 9.86 28.74 1.31
C ARG A 134 10.95 28.37 2.31
N ILE A 135 10.81 28.87 3.53
CA ILE A 135 11.81 28.72 4.59
C ILE A 135 11.76 27.30 5.15
N PHE A 136 12.87 26.57 5.03
CA PHE A 136 13.03 25.25 5.66
C PHE A 136 12.87 25.36 7.18
N SER A 137 12.04 24.49 7.76
CA SER A 137 11.87 24.45 9.21
C SER A 137 12.58 23.27 9.85
N HIS A 138 12.29 22.05 9.39
CA HIS A 138 12.90 20.83 9.91
C HIS A 138 12.50 19.64 9.04
N VAL A 139 13.20 18.52 9.26
CA VAL A 139 12.84 17.20 8.74
C VAL A 139 12.53 16.27 9.90
N SER A 140 11.61 15.33 9.71
CA SER A 140 11.30 14.28 10.69
C SER A 140 11.36 12.92 10.05
N PHE A 141 12.04 11.97 10.69
CA PHE A 141 11.82 10.55 10.42
C PHE A 141 10.41 10.15 10.85
N SER A 142 9.66 9.53 9.95
CA SER A 142 8.24 9.21 10.18
C SER A 142 7.98 8.12 11.21
N GLY A 143 9.03 7.53 11.81
CA GLY A 143 8.95 6.34 12.65
C GLY A 143 8.81 5.05 11.83
N GLY A 144 8.78 5.16 10.50
CA GLY A 144 8.54 4.06 9.60
C GLY A 144 9.42 4.17 8.37
N LYS A 145 8.83 4.48 7.23
CA LYS A 145 9.39 4.18 5.91
C LYS A 145 10.01 5.39 5.21
N GLY A 146 10.07 6.53 5.90
CA GLY A 146 10.31 7.78 5.20
C GLY A 146 10.55 8.97 6.10
N PHE A 147 10.49 10.13 5.45
CA PHE A 147 10.76 11.43 6.03
C PHE A 147 9.66 12.42 5.67
N HIS A 148 9.35 13.26 6.64
CA HIS A 148 8.48 14.42 6.44
C HIS A 148 9.35 15.68 6.45
N ILE A 149 9.29 16.49 5.42
CA ILE A 149 10.08 17.71 5.29
C ILE A 149 9.15 18.90 5.37
N PHE A 150 9.44 19.84 6.27
CA PHE A 150 8.56 20.95 6.62
C PHE A 150 9.15 22.29 6.18
N TYR A 151 8.34 23.09 5.50
CA TYR A 151 8.64 24.46 5.13
C TYR A 151 7.53 25.41 5.60
N ARG A 152 7.87 26.69 5.70
CA ARG A 152 6.94 27.80 5.97
C ARG A 152 7.01 28.79 4.81
N ASP A 153 5.90 29.44 4.53
CA ASP A 153 5.94 30.63 3.69
C ASP A 153 6.55 31.78 4.47
N GLU A 154 7.49 32.49 3.83
CA GLU A 154 7.89 33.82 4.27
C GLU A 154 6.74 34.82 4.09
N ASP A 155 6.09 34.82 2.90
CA ASP A 155 4.90 35.62 2.65
C ASP A 155 3.65 35.04 3.34
N ARG A 156 2.98 35.90 4.12
CA ARG A 156 1.76 35.57 4.87
C ARG A 156 0.49 36.12 4.22
N SER A 157 0.58 36.76 3.06
CA SER A 157 -0.52 37.43 2.35
C SER A 157 -1.75 36.53 2.17
N LEU A 158 -1.55 35.27 1.78
CA LEU A 158 -2.63 34.30 1.60
C LEU A 158 -3.43 34.07 2.88
N PHE A 159 -2.81 34.15 4.06
CA PHE A 159 -3.50 33.96 5.34
C PHE A 159 -4.24 35.22 5.81
N SER A 160 -4.02 36.36 5.17
CA SER A 160 -4.69 37.64 5.44
C SER A 160 -6.02 37.79 4.69
N ILE A 161 -6.33 36.91 3.72
CA ILE A 161 -7.60 36.93 2.96
C ILE A 161 -8.79 36.88 3.94
N PRO A 162 -9.68 37.89 4.01
CA PRO A 162 -10.71 37.95 5.05
C PRO A 162 -11.73 36.81 5.00
N GLU A 163 -12.14 36.41 3.79
CA GLU A 163 -13.12 35.34 3.59
C GLU A 163 -12.46 33.95 3.83
N PRO A 164 -12.95 33.13 4.80
CA PRO A 164 -12.27 31.89 5.20
C PRO A 164 -12.20 30.79 4.14
N LYS A 165 -13.23 30.64 3.32
CA LYS A 165 -13.28 29.65 2.24
C LYS A 165 -12.30 30.01 1.13
N LEU A 166 -12.33 31.25 0.65
CA LEU A 166 -11.41 31.77 -0.36
C LEU A 166 -9.96 31.68 0.14
N ARG A 167 -9.73 31.97 1.43
CA ARG A 167 -8.43 31.78 2.06
C ARG A 167 -7.93 30.33 1.96
N GLU A 168 -8.75 29.36 2.38
CA GLU A 168 -8.39 27.94 2.33
C GLU A 168 -8.18 27.46 0.89
N GLU A 169 -9.01 27.90 -0.06
CA GLU A 169 -8.91 27.57 -1.48
C GLU A 169 -7.65 28.16 -2.14
N SER A 170 -7.30 29.40 -1.80
CA SER A 170 -6.10 30.07 -2.33
C SER A 170 -4.81 29.42 -1.82
N VAL A 171 -4.74 29.11 -0.52
CA VAL A 171 -3.63 28.35 0.05
C VAL A 171 -3.53 26.97 -0.62
N ARG A 172 -4.64 26.28 -0.80
CA ARG A 172 -4.66 24.97 -1.48
C ARG A 172 -4.17 25.04 -2.93
N ALA A 173 -4.54 26.08 -3.67
CA ALA A 173 -4.11 26.29 -5.04
C ALA A 173 -2.59 26.50 -5.11
N ASP A 174 -2.05 27.39 -4.27
CA ASP A 174 -0.61 27.63 -4.15
C ASP A 174 0.16 26.32 -3.84
N ARG A 175 -0.31 25.53 -2.86
CA ARG A 175 0.32 24.25 -2.53
C ARG A 175 0.28 23.25 -3.67
N LYS A 176 -0.79 23.24 -4.46
CA LYS A 176 -0.93 22.34 -5.61
C LYS A 176 0.04 22.72 -6.73
N GLU A 177 0.22 24.01 -6.96
CA GLU A 177 1.17 24.52 -7.96
C GLU A 177 2.62 24.17 -7.57
N LEU A 178 3.00 24.42 -6.31
CA LEU A 178 4.28 24.01 -5.77
C LEU A 178 4.50 22.50 -5.88
N LEU A 179 3.50 21.70 -5.51
CA LEU A 179 3.57 20.24 -5.61
C LEU A 179 3.80 19.77 -7.06
N ASN A 180 3.13 20.39 -8.03
CA ASN A 180 3.31 20.04 -9.44
C ASN A 180 4.75 20.29 -9.89
N ARG A 181 5.35 21.44 -9.55
CA ARG A 181 6.76 21.74 -9.86
C ARG A 181 7.71 20.71 -9.25
N VAL A 182 7.48 20.33 -7.99
CA VAL A 182 8.28 19.32 -7.29
C VAL A 182 8.18 17.94 -7.96
N ILE A 183 6.98 17.54 -8.40
CA ILE A 183 6.78 16.27 -9.11
C ILE A 183 7.39 16.31 -10.51
N GLU A 184 7.24 17.41 -11.24
CA GLU A 184 7.84 17.62 -12.57
C GLU A 184 9.37 17.60 -12.51
N ALA A 185 9.96 18.09 -11.41
CA ALA A 185 11.39 17.97 -11.13
C ALA A 185 11.85 16.53 -10.76
N GLY A 186 10.92 15.57 -10.66
CA GLY A 186 11.22 14.14 -10.47
C GLY A 186 11.30 13.69 -9.01
N HIS A 187 10.88 14.52 -8.04
CA HIS A 187 10.96 14.14 -6.63
C HIS A 187 9.83 13.17 -6.21
N PRO A 188 10.14 12.07 -5.48
CA PRO A 188 9.19 11.01 -5.14
C PRO A 188 8.35 11.33 -3.89
N VAL A 189 7.56 12.40 -3.95
CA VAL A 189 6.68 12.85 -2.84
C VAL A 189 5.26 12.27 -2.95
N ASP A 190 4.56 12.05 -1.83
CA ASP A 190 3.13 11.67 -1.84
C ASP A 190 2.26 12.86 -2.32
N PRO A 191 1.60 12.77 -3.49
CA PRO A 191 0.80 13.87 -4.04
C PRO A 191 -0.45 14.20 -3.20
N LEU A 192 -0.85 13.33 -2.27
CA LEU A 192 -2.03 13.53 -1.42
C LEU A 192 -1.74 14.31 -0.14
N VAL A 193 -0.49 14.69 0.11
CA VAL A 193 -0.08 15.36 1.37
C VAL A 193 -0.05 16.86 1.19
N THR A 194 0.78 17.38 0.30
CA THR A 194 1.18 18.79 0.28
C THR A 194 0.01 19.76 0.04
N ALA A 195 -0.90 19.41 -0.88
CA ALA A 195 -2.04 20.25 -1.22
C ALA A 195 -3.27 20.08 -0.29
N ASP A 196 -3.27 19.09 0.61
CA ASP A 196 -4.39 18.86 1.52
C ASP A 196 -4.25 19.73 2.79
N THR A 197 -4.98 20.85 2.82
CA THR A 197 -5.03 21.76 3.97
C THR A 197 -5.55 21.11 5.25
N ARG A 198 -6.17 19.92 5.16
CA ARG A 198 -6.69 19.17 6.31
C ARG A 198 -5.91 17.89 6.57
N ARG A 199 -4.73 17.74 5.95
CA ARG A 199 -3.84 16.61 6.16
C ARG A 199 -3.40 16.55 7.62
N ILE A 200 -3.28 15.34 8.11
CA ILE A 200 -2.67 15.04 9.41
C ILE A 200 -1.36 14.31 9.18
N ILE A 201 -0.36 14.62 9.99
CA ILE A 201 0.96 14.01 9.92
C ILE A 201 1.39 13.52 11.30
N ARG A 202 2.27 12.52 11.35
CA ARG A 202 2.66 11.91 12.62
C ARG A 202 3.37 12.94 13.49
N LEU A 203 2.92 13.06 14.74
CA LEU A 203 3.49 14.01 15.69
C LEU A 203 4.89 13.52 16.14
N PRO A 204 5.96 14.34 16.05
CA PRO A 204 7.27 13.91 16.54
C PRO A 204 7.29 13.64 18.05
N LYS A 205 8.24 12.81 18.49
CA LYS A 205 8.30 12.12 19.78
C LYS A 205 7.09 11.22 20.10
N THR A 206 6.34 10.78 19.10
CA THR A 206 5.28 9.78 19.28
C THR A 206 5.61 8.46 18.59
N LEU A 207 5.00 7.39 19.10
CA LEU A 207 5.22 6.02 18.64
C LEU A 207 4.64 5.78 17.23
N HIS A 208 5.34 4.97 16.44
CA HIS A 208 4.81 4.39 15.21
C HIS A 208 4.31 2.97 15.46
N GLY A 209 3.00 2.74 15.42
CA GLY A 209 2.37 1.50 15.85
C GLY A 209 2.87 0.24 15.15
N SER A 210 3.21 0.30 13.87
CA SER A 210 3.65 -0.90 13.14
C SER A 210 5.12 -1.27 13.33
N THR A 211 5.95 -0.36 13.86
CA THR A 211 7.41 -0.54 13.94
C THR A 211 7.92 -0.35 15.36
N GLY A 212 7.21 0.38 16.23
CA GLY A 212 7.64 0.75 17.57
C GLY A 212 8.77 1.78 17.61
N TRP A 213 9.16 2.33 16.45
CA TRP A 213 10.11 3.44 16.40
C TRP A 213 9.39 4.75 16.68
N VAL A 214 10.12 5.70 17.25
CA VAL A 214 9.60 7.02 17.55
C VAL A 214 9.75 7.91 16.31
N CYS A 215 8.71 8.67 15.99
CA CYS A 215 8.80 9.76 15.01
C CYS A 215 9.75 10.82 15.56
N THR A 216 10.83 11.16 14.85
CA THR A 216 11.90 11.98 15.43
C THR A 216 12.32 13.08 14.47
N ARG A 217 12.34 14.33 14.95
CA ARG A 217 12.97 15.44 14.21
C ARG A 217 14.46 15.15 14.08
N ILE A 218 14.98 15.28 12.86
CA ILE A 218 16.38 15.02 12.52
C ILE A 218 16.99 16.34 12.09
N ASP A 219 18.24 16.56 12.49
CA ASP A 219 18.99 17.74 12.06
C ASP A 219 19.37 17.64 10.57
N GLY A 220 19.41 18.78 9.87
CA GLY A 220 19.75 18.80 8.43
C GLY A 220 21.13 18.24 8.15
N THR A 221 22.13 18.49 9.01
CA THR A 221 23.48 17.94 8.86
C THR A 221 23.49 16.43 9.11
N GLN A 222 22.73 15.96 10.11
CA GLN A 222 22.55 14.54 10.39
C GLN A 222 21.86 13.82 9.21
N LEU A 223 20.82 14.42 8.61
CA LEU A 223 20.13 13.83 7.46
C LEU A 223 21.08 13.63 6.27
N ARG A 224 22.04 14.52 6.06
CA ARG A 224 23.00 14.41 4.94
C ARG A 224 24.02 13.29 5.15
N GLN A 225 24.25 12.85 6.38
CA GLN A 225 25.09 11.69 6.68
C GLN A 225 24.38 10.38 6.30
N PRO A 226 25.12 9.35 5.88
CA PRO A 226 24.56 8.01 5.66
C PRO A 226 23.74 7.52 6.86
N LEU A 227 22.56 6.93 6.61
CA LEU A 227 21.63 6.46 7.64
C LEU A 227 22.28 5.53 8.66
N ARG A 228 23.24 4.71 8.22
CA ARG A 228 23.94 3.75 9.10
C ARG A 228 24.70 4.41 10.25
N ASP A 229 25.08 5.68 10.09
CA ASP A 229 25.92 6.39 11.05
C ASP A 229 25.09 6.93 12.22
N TRP A 230 23.76 7.05 12.05
CA TRP A 230 22.88 7.63 13.06
C TRP A 230 21.56 6.87 13.31
N ALA A 231 21.21 5.85 12.53
CA ALA A 231 19.95 5.11 12.73
C ALA A 231 19.82 4.47 14.12
N ASN A 232 20.93 4.17 14.79
CA ASN A 232 20.96 3.63 16.16
C ASN A 232 20.63 4.69 17.22
N THR A 233 20.72 5.98 16.92
CA THR A 233 20.42 7.07 17.86
C THR A 233 18.93 7.41 17.90
N ILE A 234 18.14 6.91 16.94
CA ILE A 234 16.69 7.17 16.90
C ILE A 234 16.01 6.43 18.07
N PRO A 235 15.23 7.12 18.91
CA PRO A 235 14.49 6.49 19.99
C PRO A 235 13.48 5.45 19.48
N ARG A 236 13.33 4.35 20.23
CA ARG A 236 12.40 3.27 19.91
C ARG A 236 11.96 2.55 21.19
N HIS A 237 10.75 2.02 21.16
CA HIS A 237 10.23 1.24 22.28
C HIS A 237 10.98 -0.09 22.44
N LYS A 238 10.97 -0.68 23.64
CA LYS A 238 11.56 -2.00 23.94
C LYS A 238 11.02 -3.12 23.02
N LYS A 239 9.72 -3.05 22.67
CA LYS A 239 9.03 -3.97 21.74
C LYS A 239 9.21 -3.60 20.26
N SER A 240 10.05 -2.62 19.92
CA SER A 240 10.19 -2.16 18.53
C SER A 240 10.69 -3.25 17.59
N ALA A 241 10.14 -3.26 16.38
CA ALA A 241 10.64 -4.04 15.28
C ALA A 241 12.10 -3.62 15.00
N ARG A 242 12.98 -4.58 14.77
CA ARG A 242 14.35 -4.28 14.34
C ARG A 242 14.30 -3.58 12.98
N LEU A 243 15.19 -2.61 12.76
CA LEU A 243 15.42 -2.06 11.43
C LEU A 243 16.21 -3.09 10.63
N PRO A 244 15.60 -3.76 9.63
CA PRO A 244 16.32 -4.74 8.87
C PRO A 244 17.25 -4.04 7.86
N ARG A 245 18.46 -4.58 7.62
CA ARG A 245 19.40 -4.00 6.64
C ARG A 245 18.77 -3.93 5.23
N TRP A 246 18.04 -5.00 4.90
CA TRP A 246 17.24 -5.17 3.69
C TRP A 246 15.75 -5.13 4.08
N GLY A 247 14.80 -5.13 3.16
CA GLY A 247 13.34 -5.19 3.44
C GLY A 247 12.86 -6.34 4.33
N PHE A 248 13.78 -7.19 4.78
CA PHE A 248 13.58 -8.53 5.30
C PHE A 248 14.48 -8.77 6.51
N THR A 249 13.90 -9.27 7.60
CA THR A 249 14.63 -9.90 8.70
C THR A 249 15.04 -11.30 8.27
N MET A 250 16.34 -11.55 8.16
CA MET A 250 16.88 -12.92 8.05
C MET A 250 16.46 -13.74 9.29
N PRO A 251 16.07 -15.02 9.13
CA PRO A 251 15.84 -15.90 10.27
C PRO A 251 17.07 -15.92 11.17
N ARG A 252 16.88 -15.75 12.49
CA ARG A 252 17.95 -16.05 13.45
C ARG A 252 18.17 -17.56 13.42
N PHE A 253 19.22 -18.00 12.73
CA PHE A 253 19.74 -19.35 12.91
C PHE A 253 20.17 -19.50 14.38
N PRO A 254 19.72 -20.55 15.09
CA PRO A 254 20.30 -20.89 16.37
C PRO A 254 21.81 -21.06 16.17
N LYS A 255 22.64 -20.53 17.06
CA LYS A 255 24.05 -20.91 17.10
C LYS A 255 24.09 -22.42 17.32
N MET A 256 24.32 -23.19 16.26
CA MET A 256 24.71 -24.58 16.41
C MET A 256 26.13 -24.55 16.95
N LYS A 257 26.24 -24.84 18.25
CA LYS A 257 27.44 -25.44 18.80
C LYS A 257 27.77 -26.63 17.91
N SER A 258 28.96 -26.62 17.32
CA SER A 258 29.62 -27.86 16.96
C SER A 258 29.53 -28.74 18.19
N SER A 259 28.95 -29.90 18.06
CA SER A 259 29.64 -31.02 18.65
C SER A 259 29.37 -32.21 17.77
N ARG A 260 30.22 -33.23 17.88
CA ARG A 260 29.71 -34.61 17.81
C ARG A 260 28.23 -34.64 18.27
N ASN A 261 27.37 -35.13 17.39
CA ASN A 261 25.93 -35.42 17.52
C ASN A 261 24.95 -34.59 16.66
N HIS A 262 24.07 -35.36 16.01
CA HIS A 262 22.85 -35.05 15.26
C HIS A 262 22.97 -34.37 13.89
N ARG A 263 23.03 -35.21 12.85
CA ARG A 263 22.48 -34.93 11.51
C ARG A 263 20.97 -35.18 11.57
N GLU A 264 20.17 -34.14 11.80
CA GLU A 264 18.71 -34.25 11.71
C GLU A 264 18.05 -33.04 11.03
N LYS A 265 17.23 -33.41 10.03
CA LYS A 265 16.03 -32.77 9.44
C LYS A 265 15.86 -31.26 9.58
N ARG A 266 15.89 -30.59 8.42
CA ARG A 266 15.29 -29.26 8.18
C ARG A 266 13.76 -29.31 8.35
N ASN A 267 13.22 -28.36 9.10
CA ASN A 267 11.86 -27.78 9.01
C ASN A 267 12.09 -26.26 9.28
N ASP A 268 12.15 -25.35 8.30
CA ASP A 268 11.10 -24.76 7.45
C ASP A 268 9.93 -24.16 8.22
N ASN A 269 9.91 -22.81 8.33
CA ASN A 269 8.72 -21.96 8.44
C ASN A 269 9.11 -20.46 8.53
N ASP A 270 9.23 -19.77 7.39
CA ASP A 270 8.72 -18.39 7.15
C ASP A 270 9.01 -17.95 5.70
N GLY A 271 7.99 -17.87 4.84
CA GLY A 271 8.09 -17.61 3.39
C GLY A 271 7.97 -16.13 2.97
N PRO A 272 8.25 -15.80 1.70
CA PRO A 272 8.13 -14.45 1.13
C PRO A 272 6.67 -14.02 0.92
N THR A 273 6.37 -12.74 1.20
CA THR A 273 5.09 -12.09 0.91
C THR A 273 5.08 -11.46 -0.48
N SER A 274 4.16 -11.87 -1.35
CA SER A 274 3.98 -11.29 -2.69
C SER A 274 2.66 -10.51 -2.80
N ILE A 275 2.65 -9.45 -3.61
CA ILE A 275 1.45 -8.71 -4.01
C ILE A 275 1.18 -8.97 -5.48
N HIS A 276 -0.05 -9.29 -5.84
CA HIS A 276 -0.46 -9.44 -7.24
C HIS A 276 -1.89 -8.96 -7.43
N LEU A 277 -2.26 -8.73 -8.68
CA LEU A 277 -3.64 -8.47 -9.07
C LEU A 277 -4.33 -9.80 -9.36
N GLU A 278 -5.54 -9.93 -8.83
CA GLU A 278 -6.45 -11.02 -9.15
C GLU A 278 -7.68 -10.48 -9.87
N VAL A 279 -8.18 -11.27 -10.80
CA VAL A 279 -9.43 -11.02 -11.52
C VAL A 279 -10.40 -12.16 -11.23
N SER A 280 -11.68 -11.82 -11.20
CA SER A 280 -12.75 -12.80 -10.95
C SER A 280 -12.99 -13.65 -12.19
N SER A 281 -13.23 -14.96 -12.01
CA SER A 281 -13.71 -15.85 -13.08
C SER A 281 -15.18 -15.61 -13.45
N GLN A 282 -15.92 -14.83 -12.65
CA GLN A 282 -17.33 -14.53 -12.89
C GLN A 282 -17.49 -13.70 -14.16
N VAL A 283 -18.47 -14.02 -15.00
CA VAL A 283 -18.85 -13.20 -16.15
C VAL A 283 -19.81 -12.08 -15.68
N PRO A 284 -19.34 -10.82 -15.60
CA PRO A 284 -20.14 -9.73 -15.03
C PRO A 284 -21.35 -9.42 -15.90
N GLY A 285 -22.46 -9.01 -15.31
CA GLY A 285 -23.73 -8.84 -16.03
C GLY A 285 -24.52 -10.14 -16.27
N THR A 286 -23.99 -11.28 -15.84
CA THR A 286 -24.71 -12.56 -15.80
C THR A 286 -24.85 -13.06 -14.36
N ARG A 287 -25.91 -13.81 -14.04
CA ARG A 287 -26.16 -14.27 -12.67
C ARG A 287 -25.34 -15.51 -12.29
N ASP A 288 -25.00 -16.35 -13.26
CA ASP A 288 -24.55 -17.72 -13.02
C ASP A 288 -23.47 -18.20 -13.99
N ARG A 289 -22.76 -17.32 -14.70
CA ARG A 289 -21.72 -17.75 -15.65
C ARG A 289 -20.32 -17.44 -15.17
N ASN A 290 -19.40 -18.35 -15.49
CA ASN A 290 -17.98 -18.24 -15.19
C ASN A 290 -17.14 -18.64 -16.41
N VAL A 291 -15.91 -18.16 -16.47
CA VAL A 291 -14.89 -18.63 -17.42
C VAL A 291 -13.96 -19.64 -16.77
N PHE A 292 -13.30 -20.49 -17.58
CA PHE A 292 -12.13 -21.19 -17.07
C PHE A 292 -10.97 -20.21 -16.99
N LEU A 293 -10.64 -19.82 -15.78
CA LEU A 293 -9.50 -18.99 -15.44
C LEU A 293 -8.85 -19.63 -14.22
N PHE A 294 -7.60 -20.06 -14.34
CA PHE A 294 -6.89 -20.70 -13.22
C PHE A 294 -5.38 -20.65 -13.39
N TRP A 295 -4.69 -20.74 -12.25
CA TRP A 295 -3.24 -20.79 -12.17
C TRP A 295 -2.77 -22.21 -11.90
N ILE A 296 -1.74 -22.66 -12.61
CA ILE A 296 -1.05 -23.92 -12.34
C ILE A 296 0.39 -23.66 -11.89
N THR A 297 0.82 -24.40 -10.87
CA THR A 297 2.20 -24.41 -10.37
C THR A 297 2.79 -25.81 -10.57
N ALA A 298 4.02 -25.87 -11.08
CA ALA A 298 4.82 -27.07 -11.23
C ALA A 298 6.30 -26.68 -11.43
N LYS A 299 7.22 -27.63 -11.25
CA LYS A 299 8.61 -27.43 -11.70
C LYS A 299 8.67 -27.25 -13.22
N PRO A 300 9.64 -26.51 -13.78
CA PRO A 300 9.64 -26.15 -15.21
C PRO A 300 9.50 -27.36 -16.16
N ASP A 301 10.17 -28.47 -15.86
CA ASP A 301 10.12 -29.73 -16.61
C ASP A 301 8.74 -30.38 -16.61
N LYS A 302 8.00 -30.26 -15.50
CA LYS A 302 6.64 -30.81 -15.34
C LYS A 302 5.53 -29.83 -15.71
N LEU A 303 5.83 -28.53 -15.79
CA LEU A 303 4.86 -27.51 -16.14
C LEU A 303 4.41 -27.67 -17.60
N VAL A 304 5.35 -27.87 -18.51
CA VAL A 304 5.05 -28.09 -19.93
C VAL A 304 4.22 -29.35 -20.15
N GLU A 305 4.62 -30.47 -19.53
CA GLU A 305 3.90 -31.75 -19.58
C GLU A 305 2.44 -31.59 -19.07
N ARG A 306 2.27 -30.91 -17.93
CA ARG A 306 0.96 -30.67 -17.34
C ARG A 306 0.08 -29.76 -18.20
N ILE A 307 0.66 -28.72 -18.82
CA ILE A 307 -0.05 -27.86 -19.77
C ILE A 307 -0.52 -28.69 -20.97
N GLY A 308 0.36 -29.54 -21.51
CA GLY A 308 0.02 -30.46 -22.60
C GLY A 308 -1.20 -31.32 -22.27
N HIS A 309 -1.17 -32.03 -21.14
CA HIS A 309 -2.31 -32.85 -20.72
C HIS A 309 -3.61 -32.06 -20.52
N ILE A 310 -3.54 -30.81 -20.06
CA ILE A 310 -4.72 -29.94 -19.90
C ILE A 310 -5.26 -29.54 -21.28
N ILE A 311 -4.39 -29.19 -22.23
CA ILE A 311 -4.78 -28.85 -23.60
C ILE A 311 -5.43 -30.07 -24.28
N ASP A 312 -4.84 -31.26 -24.16
CA ASP A 312 -5.41 -32.49 -24.72
C ASP A 312 -6.80 -32.78 -24.13
N ALA A 313 -6.94 -32.61 -22.82
CA ALA A 313 -8.22 -32.79 -22.13
C ALA A 313 -9.26 -31.72 -22.51
N MET A 314 -8.82 -30.49 -22.77
CA MET A 314 -9.64 -29.41 -23.31
C MET A 314 -10.14 -29.73 -24.72
N ASP A 315 -9.26 -30.25 -25.57
CA ASP A 315 -9.60 -30.65 -26.94
C ASP A 315 -10.61 -31.79 -26.97
N GLN A 316 -10.45 -32.80 -26.09
CA GLN A 316 -11.41 -33.89 -25.91
C GLN A 316 -12.74 -33.46 -25.29
N ALA A 317 -12.75 -32.34 -24.55
CA ALA A 317 -13.94 -31.82 -23.89
C ALA A 317 -14.67 -30.73 -24.71
N ASP A 318 -14.16 -30.37 -25.89
CA ASP A 318 -14.63 -29.25 -26.72
C ASP A 318 -14.64 -27.91 -25.95
N ILE A 319 -13.57 -27.65 -25.20
CA ILE A 319 -13.40 -26.42 -24.40
C ILE A 319 -12.18 -25.66 -24.91
N GLY A 320 -12.41 -24.54 -25.58
CA GLY A 320 -11.35 -23.65 -26.06
C GLY A 320 -11.90 -22.34 -26.62
N PRO A 321 -11.06 -21.51 -27.25
CA PRO A 321 -9.60 -21.57 -27.24
C PRO A 321 -9.02 -21.22 -25.86
N CYS A 322 -7.82 -21.72 -25.55
CA CYS A 322 -7.12 -21.43 -24.30
C CYS A 322 -5.90 -20.55 -24.54
N ALA A 323 -5.91 -19.33 -24.00
CA ALA A 323 -4.72 -18.47 -23.95
C ALA A 323 -3.87 -18.80 -22.73
N ILE A 324 -2.56 -18.86 -22.93
CA ILE A 324 -1.59 -19.25 -21.91
C ILE A 324 -0.52 -18.19 -21.75
N TRP A 325 -0.30 -17.79 -20.50
CA TRP A 325 0.84 -16.98 -20.09
C TRP A 325 1.62 -17.71 -19.02
N SER A 326 2.92 -17.43 -18.89
CA SER A 326 3.71 -18.00 -17.79
C SER A 326 4.72 -17.01 -17.24
N ASP A 327 5.16 -17.28 -16.03
CA ASP A 327 6.30 -16.66 -15.39
C ASP A 327 7.14 -17.73 -14.67
N ASP A 328 8.05 -17.31 -13.81
CA ASP A 328 8.90 -18.14 -12.96
C ASP A 328 8.13 -18.96 -11.90
N THR A 329 6.90 -18.59 -11.57
CA THR A 329 6.07 -19.24 -10.55
C THR A 329 5.03 -20.22 -11.11
N GLY A 330 4.74 -20.16 -12.41
CA GLY A 330 3.79 -21.06 -13.05
C GLY A 330 3.15 -20.50 -14.33
N ALA A 331 1.94 -20.98 -14.63
CA ALA A 331 1.21 -20.55 -15.82
C ALA A 331 -0.25 -20.17 -15.51
N LEU A 332 -0.70 -19.09 -16.15
CA LEU A 332 -2.09 -18.66 -16.22
C LEU A 332 -2.73 -19.26 -17.46
N LEU A 333 -3.84 -19.97 -17.28
CA LEU A 333 -4.66 -20.48 -18.38
C LEU A 333 -6.03 -19.79 -18.35
N MET A 334 -6.46 -19.31 -19.50
CA MET A 334 -7.77 -18.68 -19.68
C MET A 334 -8.49 -19.20 -20.92
N VAL A 335 -9.72 -19.67 -20.74
CA VAL A 335 -10.69 -19.93 -21.81
C VAL A 335 -11.84 -18.94 -21.64
N PRO A 336 -11.94 -17.87 -22.46
CA PRO A 336 -12.91 -16.80 -22.26
C PRO A 336 -14.33 -17.17 -22.74
N ARG A 337 -14.77 -18.40 -22.44
CA ARG A 337 -16.11 -18.92 -22.71
C ARG A 337 -16.97 -18.80 -21.44
N ALA A 338 -18.13 -18.16 -21.56
CA ALA A 338 -19.10 -17.89 -20.48
C ALA A 338 -19.98 -19.13 -20.19
N ILE A 339 -19.45 -20.03 -19.35
CA ILE A 339 -20.03 -21.34 -19.04
C ILE A 339 -21.02 -21.21 -17.85
N PRO A 340 -22.24 -21.75 -17.95
CA PRO A 340 -23.20 -21.79 -16.85
C PRO A 340 -22.70 -22.59 -15.65
N ALA A 341 -23.00 -22.12 -14.43
CA ALA A 341 -22.56 -22.72 -13.17
C ALA A 341 -23.01 -24.18 -13.01
N ALA A 342 -24.13 -24.58 -13.61
CA ALA A 342 -24.59 -25.97 -13.59
C ALA A 342 -23.68 -26.93 -14.39
N ALA A 343 -23.11 -26.47 -15.51
CA ALA A 343 -22.23 -27.27 -16.36
C ALA A 343 -20.77 -27.25 -15.87
N PHE A 344 -20.39 -26.18 -15.16
CA PHE A 344 -19.02 -25.86 -14.77
C PHE A 344 -18.30 -27.00 -14.00
N PRO A 345 -18.90 -27.66 -12.99
CA PRO A 345 -18.20 -28.69 -12.21
C PRO A 345 -17.93 -29.98 -13.00
N LYS A 346 -18.81 -30.32 -13.94
CA LYS A 346 -18.64 -31.49 -14.82
C LYS A 346 -17.50 -31.23 -15.81
N LEU A 347 -17.48 -30.06 -16.44
CA LEU A 347 -16.42 -29.66 -17.38
C LEU A 347 -15.07 -29.51 -16.66
N SER A 348 -15.07 -28.91 -15.46
CA SER A 348 -13.85 -28.78 -14.62
C SER A 348 -13.19 -30.13 -14.32
N ARG A 349 -13.98 -31.20 -14.11
CA ARG A 349 -13.43 -32.55 -13.89
C ARG A 349 -12.82 -33.14 -15.15
N ARG A 350 -13.42 -32.91 -16.32
CA ARG A 350 -12.91 -33.42 -17.60
C ARG A 350 -11.54 -32.83 -17.95
N ILE A 351 -11.35 -31.54 -17.71
CA ILE A 351 -10.10 -30.83 -18.04
C ILE A 351 -9.07 -30.85 -16.90
N GLY A 352 -9.32 -31.59 -15.81
CA GLY A 352 -8.40 -31.65 -14.66
C GLY A 352 -8.36 -30.40 -13.77
N ALA A 353 -9.28 -29.44 -13.93
CA ALA A 353 -9.40 -28.21 -13.15
C ALA A 353 -10.36 -28.33 -11.94
N VAL A 354 -10.34 -29.49 -11.24
CA VAL A 354 -11.32 -29.84 -10.19
C VAL A 354 -11.46 -28.78 -9.10
N ARG A 355 -10.34 -28.20 -8.64
CA ARG A 355 -10.31 -27.17 -7.59
C ARG A 355 -11.04 -25.89 -8.01
N LEU A 356 -10.96 -25.51 -9.29
CA LEU A 356 -11.69 -24.36 -9.81
C LEU A 356 -13.20 -24.62 -9.77
N GLY A 357 -13.62 -25.81 -10.23
CA GLY A 357 -15.03 -26.21 -10.18
C GLY A 357 -15.60 -26.14 -8.76
N GLN A 358 -14.86 -26.61 -7.75
CA GLN A 358 -15.26 -26.54 -6.34
C GLN A 358 -15.38 -25.09 -5.84
N ASN A 359 -14.45 -24.19 -6.21
CA ASN A 359 -14.52 -22.77 -5.84
C ASN A 359 -15.76 -22.10 -6.43
N VAL A 360 -16.04 -22.33 -7.72
CA VAL A 360 -17.23 -21.77 -8.38
C VAL A 360 -18.51 -22.29 -7.74
N THR A 361 -18.61 -23.59 -7.45
CA THR A 361 -19.79 -24.15 -6.77
C THR A 361 -20.00 -23.59 -5.37
N SER A 362 -18.94 -23.41 -4.59
CA SER A 362 -19.05 -22.99 -3.19
C SER A 362 -19.13 -21.48 -2.99
N LYS A 363 -18.49 -20.69 -3.87
CA LYS A 363 -18.31 -19.24 -3.70
C LYS A 363 -18.87 -18.41 -4.86
N GLY A 364 -19.42 -19.05 -5.88
CA GLY A 364 -19.95 -18.40 -7.09
C GLY A 364 -18.89 -18.08 -8.16
N HIS A 365 -17.64 -17.92 -7.75
CA HIS A 365 -16.50 -17.61 -8.63
C HIS A 365 -15.15 -17.94 -7.98
N ALA A 366 -14.08 -17.81 -8.75
CA ALA A 366 -12.71 -17.85 -8.28
C ALA A 366 -12.01 -16.52 -8.55
N TRP A 367 -11.11 -16.15 -7.65
CA TRP A 367 -10.18 -15.04 -7.87
C TRP A 367 -8.84 -15.62 -8.30
N VAL A 368 -8.30 -15.12 -9.40
CA VAL A 368 -7.09 -15.70 -10.01
C VAL A 368 -6.12 -14.60 -10.39
N ARG A 369 -4.86 -14.83 -10.08
CA ARG A 369 -3.75 -13.96 -10.40
C ARG A 369 -3.61 -13.77 -11.93
N PHE A 370 -3.44 -12.53 -12.37
CA PHE A 370 -3.15 -12.20 -13.77
C PHE A 370 -2.08 -11.12 -13.96
N SER A 371 -1.35 -10.78 -12.89
CA SER A 371 -0.19 -9.87 -12.96
C SER A 371 1.07 -10.57 -12.50
N PRO A 372 2.26 -10.02 -12.78
CA PRO A 372 3.49 -10.41 -12.09
C PRO A 372 3.33 -10.32 -10.57
N GLN A 373 4.06 -11.15 -9.86
CA GLN A 373 4.13 -11.12 -8.41
C GLN A 373 5.10 -10.01 -8.08
N PHE A 374 4.58 -8.98 -7.44
CA PHE A 374 5.42 -8.00 -6.81
C PHE A 374 5.98 -8.62 -5.54
N ASP A 375 7.25 -9.01 -5.57
CA ASP A 375 8.01 -9.34 -4.38
C ASP A 375 8.57 -8.05 -3.78
N ASP A 376 8.45 -7.95 -2.45
CA ASP A 376 9.00 -6.84 -1.69
C ASP A 376 10.57 -6.79 -1.79
N THR A 377 11.28 -7.87 -2.20
CA THR A 377 12.75 -7.97 -2.46
C THR A 377 13.13 -7.59 -3.89
N GLU A 378 12.57 -8.31 -4.87
CA GLU A 378 13.01 -8.33 -6.27
C GLU A 378 12.21 -7.35 -7.13
N GLY A 379 11.14 -6.78 -6.58
CA GLY A 379 10.24 -5.86 -7.29
C GLY A 379 9.16 -6.63 -8.01
N TRP A 380 8.67 -6.08 -9.13
CA TRP A 380 7.85 -6.89 -10.02
C TRP A 380 8.72 -8.04 -10.53
N GLY A 381 8.30 -9.26 -10.23
CA GLY A 381 8.78 -10.44 -10.91
C GLY A 381 8.51 -10.33 -12.41
N ASP A 382 8.96 -11.34 -13.15
CA ASP A 382 8.92 -11.27 -14.60
C ASP A 382 7.49 -11.03 -15.12
N PRO A 383 7.33 -10.17 -16.13
CA PRO A 383 6.08 -10.04 -16.85
C PRO A 383 5.55 -11.40 -17.27
N LEU A 384 4.22 -11.56 -17.24
CA LEU A 384 3.58 -12.75 -17.79
C LEU A 384 3.92 -12.86 -19.28
N GLU A 385 4.77 -13.83 -19.62
CA GLU A 385 5.17 -14.08 -20.99
C GLU A 385 4.05 -14.80 -21.73
N ALA A 386 3.64 -14.22 -22.85
CA ALA A 386 2.66 -14.81 -23.76
C ALA A 386 3.22 -16.10 -24.38
N ARG A 387 2.60 -17.26 -24.11
CA ARG A 387 3.06 -18.57 -24.61
C ARG A 387 2.30 -19.05 -25.84
N GLY A 388 1.04 -18.66 -25.97
CA GLY A 388 0.25 -18.89 -27.18
C GLY A 388 -1.24 -19.04 -26.89
N ILE A 389 -1.99 -19.26 -27.97
CA ILE A 389 -3.40 -19.66 -27.93
C ILE A 389 -3.48 -21.10 -28.45
N HIS A 390 -3.94 -22.00 -27.59
CA HIS A 390 -4.07 -23.44 -27.84
C HIS A 390 -5.53 -23.88 -27.86
N ALA A 391 -5.80 -25.15 -28.16
CA ALA A 391 -7.15 -25.72 -28.26
C ALA A 391 -8.09 -24.89 -29.17
N LYS A 392 -7.55 -24.32 -30.26
CA LYS A 392 -8.29 -23.41 -31.16
C LYS A 392 -9.46 -24.12 -31.85
N GLU A 393 -9.23 -25.35 -32.30
CA GLU A 393 -10.25 -26.15 -32.96
C GLU A 393 -11.37 -26.55 -31.99
N ALA A 394 -11.03 -26.92 -30.75
CA ALA A 394 -12.02 -27.12 -29.69
C ALA A 394 -12.79 -25.84 -29.38
N GLY A 395 -12.16 -24.69 -29.55
CA GLY A 395 -12.83 -23.40 -29.51
C GLY A 395 -13.97 -23.28 -30.52
N GLY A 396 -13.77 -23.69 -31.77
CA GLY A 396 -14.84 -23.71 -32.78
C GLY A 396 -15.95 -24.71 -32.48
N ARG A 397 -15.66 -25.77 -31.70
CA ARG A 397 -16.66 -26.76 -31.26
C ARG A 397 -17.37 -26.37 -29.95
N CYS A 398 -16.82 -25.41 -29.20
CA CYS A 398 -17.34 -24.98 -27.92
C CYS A 398 -18.63 -24.15 -28.09
N LYS A 399 -19.77 -24.70 -27.64
CA LYS A 399 -21.10 -24.07 -27.81
C LYS A 399 -21.41 -22.97 -26.79
N HIS A 400 -20.49 -22.67 -25.89
CA HIS A 400 -20.72 -21.66 -24.87
C HIS A 400 -20.43 -20.25 -25.44
N PRO A 401 -21.28 -19.25 -25.14
CA PRO A 401 -21.02 -17.86 -25.51
C PRO A 401 -19.65 -17.38 -25.02
N TRP A 402 -19.13 -16.33 -25.61
CA TRP A 402 -17.92 -15.67 -25.16
C TRP A 402 -18.18 -14.77 -23.94
N SER A 403 -17.14 -14.50 -23.15
CA SER A 403 -17.19 -13.49 -22.09
C SER A 403 -16.57 -12.17 -22.58
N HIS A 404 -17.38 -11.10 -22.60
CA HIS A 404 -16.93 -9.78 -23.08
C HIS A 404 -15.70 -9.29 -22.31
N GLY A 405 -15.80 -9.16 -20.97
CA GLY A 405 -14.70 -8.66 -20.16
C GLY A 405 -13.41 -9.50 -20.27
N HIS A 406 -13.52 -10.83 -20.35
CA HIS A 406 -12.33 -11.70 -20.42
C HIS A 406 -11.67 -11.71 -21.81
N LEU A 407 -12.41 -11.46 -22.89
CA LEU A 407 -11.81 -11.19 -24.19
C LEU A 407 -10.97 -9.92 -24.17
N LEU A 408 -11.49 -8.82 -23.59
CA LEU A 408 -10.75 -7.57 -23.44
C LEU A 408 -9.53 -7.73 -22.53
N LEU A 409 -9.64 -8.57 -21.48
CA LEU A 409 -8.48 -8.90 -20.65
C LEU A 409 -7.41 -9.65 -21.46
N ALA A 410 -7.80 -10.64 -22.27
CA ALA A 410 -6.86 -11.37 -23.12
C ALA A 410 -6.11 -10.41 -24.05
N GLU A 411 -6.84 -9.48 -24.69
CA GLU A 411 -6.28 -8.50 -25.61
C GLU A 411 -5.28 -7.56 -24.91
N ARG A 412 -5.62 -7.08 -23.71
CA ARG A 412 -4.71 -6.26 -22.88
C ARG A 412 -3.45 -7.01 -22.44
N LEU A 413 -3.52 -8.33 -22.35
CA LEU A 413 -2.39 -9.22 -22.05
C LEU A 413 -1.69 -9.73 -23.32
N GLY A 414 -2.02 -9.19 -24.49
CA GLY A 414 -1.31 -9.46 -25.74
C GLY A 414 -1.89 -10.56 -26.63
N PHE A 415 -3.05 -11.12 -26.30
CA PHE A 415 -3.75 -12.09 -27.16
C PHE A 415 -5.10 -11.57 -27.65
N LYS A 416 -5.18 -11.32 -28.96
CA LYS A 416 -6.45 -11.11 -29.64
C LYS A 416 -7.08 -12.45 -29.98
N ILE A 417 -8.18 -12.78 -29.31
CA ILE A 417 -9.00 -13.97 -29.62
C ILE A 417 -10.22 -13.49 -30.40
N GLU A 418 -10.37 -13.98 -31.62
CA GLU A 418 -11.54 -13.66 -32.44
C GLU A 418 -12.74 -14.44 -31.92
N ALA A 419 -13.76 -13.69 -31.51
CA ALA A 419 -14.99 -14.25 -30.99
C ALA A 419 -15.97 -14.53 -32.12
N ASP A 420 -16.25 -15.80 -32.38
CA ASP A 420 -17.31 -16.24 -33.27
C ASP A 420 -18.61 -16.54 -32.47
N GLY A 421 -19.69 -15.83 -32.79
CA GLY A 421 -20.99 -16.03 -32.14
C GLY A 421 -21.24 -15.17 -30.90
N ASP A 422 -22.12 -15.65 -30.02
CA ASP A 422 -22.73 -14.84 -28.96
C ASP A 422 -21.72 -14.37 -27.91
N ILE A 423 -21.83 -13.09 -27.51
CA ILE A 423 -21.05 -12.49 -26.43
C ILE A 423 -21.97 -12.27 -25.21
N SER A 424 -21.50 -12.69 -24.04
CA SER A 424 -22.19 -12.55 -22.76
C SER A 424 -21.43 -11.64 -21.80
N GLY A 425 -22.21 -10.89 -21.01
CA GLY A 425 -21.70 -10.05 -19.93
C GLY A 425 -21.21 -8.67 -20.36
N THR A 426 -20.72 -7.91 -19.39
CA THR A 426 -20.21 -6.55 -19.57
C THR A 426 -18.69 -6.53 -19.76
N PRO A 427 -18.12 -5.43 -20.31
CA PRO A 427 -16.67 -5.27 -20.44
C PRO A 427 -15.94 -5.10 -19.10
N ASP A 428 -16.65 -4.68 -18.05
CA ASP A 428 -16.05 -4.36 -16.74
C ASP A 428 -15.81 -5.60 -15.88
N LEU A 429 -14.54 -6.02 -15.75
CA LEU A 429 -14.14 -7.13 -14.88
C LEU A 429 -13.80 -6.66 -13.46
N PRO A 430 -14.33 -7.34 -12.41
CA PRO A 430 -13.86 -7.15 -11.04
C PRO A 430 -12.40 -7.55 -10.89
N ILE A 431 -11.56 -6.60 -10.49
CA ILE A 431 -10.13 -6.78 -10.21
C ILE A 431 -9.85 -6.36 -8.77
N ARG A 432 -8.97 -7.09 -8.09
CA ARG A 432 -8.51 -6.77 -6.73
C ARG A 432 -7.00 -6.94 -6.61
N ALA A 433 -6.38 -6.16 -5.73
CA ALA A 433 -5.01 -6.40 -5.28
C ALA A 433 -5.03 -7.36 -4.09
N VAL A 434 -4.20 -8.40 -4.12
CA VAL A 434 -4.05 -9.40 -3.06
C VAL A 434 -2.62 -9.43 -2.57
N LYS A 435 -2.45 -9.54 -1.25
CA LYS A 435 -1.16 -9.78 -0.61
C LYS A 435 -1.15 -11.19 -0.02
N ILE A 436 -0.32 -12.08 -0.57
CA ILE A 436 -0.06 -13.43 -0.05
C ILE A 436 1.06 -13.35 1.00
N ARG A 437 0.97 -14.18 2.04
CA ARG A 437 1.89 -14.25 3.17
C ARG A 437 2.49 -15.63 3.30
#